data_AF-B8JA84-F1
#
_entry.id   AF-B8JA84-F1
#
_cell.length_a   1.000
_cell.length_b   1.000
_cell.length_c   1.000
_cell.angle_alpha   90.00
_cell.angle_beta   90.00
_cell.angle_gamma   90.00
#
_symmetry.space_group_name_H-M   'P 1'
#
loop_
_entity.id
_entity.type
_entity.pdbx_description
1 polymer ?
#
loop_
_entity_poly.entity_id
_entity_poly.type
_entity_poly.pdbx_seq_one_letter_code
_entity_poly.pdbx_strand_id
1 'polypeptide(L)'
;MLFALLLAALTLESPEPPPVVNAQATAPAPRPPRKPAPRARPEAALPAPPAPPAPPQRQAPPSVLQGEWPAPSGKRVTIDDTTSLDDALEEIANAAGWDVVLNTGRTGNKLLVLKLRNVPVEDALKAALAGTELVATRTGDMVVVAPTGERTGAAPGALSGFDKPSGKRFTGDFDHTPVAEAIRVICKSAGLSVVIPDEAAGTVSGHFVDIPVEEALQAVLVQAGLSAERAGSLITIRAGRGFGLRIPQGIADEARRSAEEALRQAERELRRAGREVDESGGRDRQSTGQDVVVRSGEVVRDVNVVRGSVQVQGGAAARDVSSVFGSVQLDRGAAARDVSSVFGGVRLAGGAVTRNVVAVGGDVEIGPGAAVEQDVVSVGGRVIVDPSATVGGDTKSIPFPSLPGVFGRTASNFFREASPIVAVLEALISFAVLFVLGLLVLALFPRRLEAVASYMVASPGKSLLAGTLGTVAMPVLLVLLAVTVVGILLIPVQILGMIAAGVLGVTALTFHVGRALPVPERRRTVVLQLALGTAIFVVLAHIPFVGALVWIATWLITFGAVLRSRFGQQSPPVLPTTPVPPPAAF
;
A
#
# COMPACT_ATOMS: atom_id res chain seq x y z
N MET A 1 -17.12 -2.30 30.40
CA MET A 1 -15.67 -2.36 30.68
C MET A 1 -15.28 -2.16 32.15
N LEU A 2 -16.12 -1.57 33.02
CA LEU A 2 -15.76 -1.46 34.46
C LEU A 2 -15.97 -2.75 35.29
N PHE A 3 -16.74 -3.73 34.81
CA PHE A 3 -17.01 -4.96 35.57
C PHE A 3 -15.99 -6.08 35.31
N ALA A 4 -15.23 -6.01 34.22
CA ALA A 4 -14.14 -6.94 33.91
C ALA A 4 -12.81 -6.54 34.60
N LEU A 5 -12.66 -5.27 34.98
CA LEU A 5 -11.50 -4.76 35.73
C LEU A 5 -11.59 -5.03 37.24
N LEU A 6 -12.78 -5.30 37.78
CA LEU A 6 -12.96 -5.60 39.21
C LEU A 6 -12.65 -7.07 39.55
N LEU A 7 -12.68 -7.97 38.57
CA LEU A 7 -12.43 -9.41 38.78
C LEU A 7 -10.95 -9.79 38.66
N ALA A 8 -10.11 -8.93 38.08
CA ALA A 8 -8.66 -9.12 37.98
C ALA A 8 -7.88 -8.63 39.22
N ALA A 9 -8.56 -7.94 40.17
CA ALA A 9 -7.92 -7.38 41.36
C ALA A 9 -7.92 -8.33 42.58
N LEU A 10 -8.46 -9.54 42.46
CA LEU A 10 -8.61 -10.51 43.57
C LEU A 10 -7.62 -11.69 43.53
N THR A 11 -6.65 -11.69 42.61
CA THR A 11 -5.69 -12.80 42.45
C THR A 11 -4.23 -12.33 42.43
N LEU A 12 -3.86 -11.35 43.26
CA LEU A 12 -2.46 -11.03 43.53
C LEU A 12 -2.01 -11.73 44.81
N GLU A 13 -1.53 -12.96 44.64
CA GLU A 13 -0.69 -13.64 45.64
C GLU A 13 0.68 -12.94 45.68
N SER A 14 1.17 -12.65 46.87
CA SER A 14 2.36 -11.84 47.16
C SER A 14 3.67 -12.54 46.73
N PRO A 15 4.74 -11.80 46.35
CA PRO A 15 6.06 -12.40 46.14
C PRO A 15 6.75 -12.69 47.49
N GLU A 16 7.09 -13.96 47.73
CA GLU A 16 7.95 -14.37 48.87
C GLU A 16 9.39 -13.84 48.70
N PRO A 17 10.09 -13.48 49.81
CA PRO A 17 11.50 -13.11 49.78
C PRO A 17 12.40 -14.35 49.67
N PRO A 18 13.60 -14.22 49.08
CA PRO A 18 14.51 -15.36 48.89
C PRO A 18 15.10 -15.87 50.22
N PRO A 19 15.35 -17.18 50.36
CA PRO A 19 15.88 -17.74 51.61
C PRO A 19 17.36 -17.42 51.80
N VAL A 20 17.67 -16.96 53.01
CA VAL A 20 19.04 -16.78 53.52
C VAL A 20 19.63 -18.16 53.83
N VAL A 21 20.62 -18.59 53.06
CA VAL A 21 21.37 -19.82 53.31
C VAL A 21 22.50 -19.52 54.30
N ASN A 22 22.33 -19.98 55.53
CA ASN A 22 23.39 -20.04 56.54
C ASN A 22 24.38 -21.15 56.18
N ALA A 23 25.63 -20.77 55.93
CA ALA A 23 26.74 -21.70 55.79
C ALA A 23 27.12 -22.27 57.17
N GLN A 24 26.75 -23.52 57.43
CA GLN A 24 27.38 -24.34 58.46
C GLN A 24 28.32 -25.35 57.79
N ALA A 25 29.59 -25.25 58.18
CA ALA A 25 30.68 -26.10 57.77
C ALA A 25 30.58 -27.47 58.46
N THR A 26 30.57 -28.55 57.68
CA THR A 26 30.90 -29.90 58.17
C THR A 26 31.79 -30.59 57.15
N ALA A 27 32.98 -30.99 57.59
CA ALA A 27 34.06 -31.54 56.78
C ALA A 27 33.73 -32.91 56.14
N PRO A 28 34.24 -33.23 54.93
CA PRO A 28 34.14 -34.56 54.37
C PRO A 28 35.28 -35.48 54.82
N ALA A 29 34.94 -36.73 55.17
CA ALA A 29 35.87 -37.81 55.51
C ALA A 29 36.58 -38.41 54.26
N PRO A 30 37.78 -39.03 54.42
CA PRO A 30 38.67 -39.37 53.30
C PRO A 30 38.30 -40.67 52.57
N ARG A 31 38.52 -40.69 51.24
CA ARG A 31 38.41 -41.89 50.37
C ARG A 31 39.75 -42.63 50.24
N PRO A 32 39.77 -43.97 50.10
CA PRO A 32 41.00 -44.77 50.01
C PRO A 32 41.66 -44.76 48.61
N PRO A 33 42.97 -45.06 48.50
CA PRO A 33 43.74 -44.94 47.26
C PRO A 33 43.53 -46.10 46.27
N ARG A 34 43.36 -45.78 44.97
CA ARG A 34 43.33 -46.75 43.86
C ARG A 34 44.74 -47.10 43.37
N LYS A 35 45.01 -48.40 43.18
CA LYS A 35 46.23 -48.96 42.56
C LYS A 35 46.29 -48.67 41.05
N PRO A 36 47.49 -48.58 40.45
CA PRO A 36 47.67 -48.39 39.00
C PRO A 36 47.52 -49.70 38.22
N ALA A 37 46.86 -49.64 37.05
CA ALA A 37 46.68 -50.75 36.12
C ALA A 37 47.77 -50.74 35.00
N PRO A 38 48.05 -51.89 34.34
CA PRO A 38 49.23 -52.09 33.49
C PRO A 38 49.03 -51.61 32.04
N ARG A 39 50.15 -51.23 31.38
CA ARG A 39 50.24 -50.82 29.97
C ARG A 39 49.84 -51.96 29.02
N ALA A 40 48.86 -51.68 28.14
CA ALA A 40 48.54 -52.53 26.98
C ALA A 40 49.12 -51.94 25.67
N ARG A 41 49.45 -52.83 24.73
CA ARG A 41 50.15 -52.64 23.44
C ARG A 41 49.35 -51.82 22.41
N PRO A 42 50.01 -51.28 21.36
CA PRO A 42 49.38 -50.41 20.36
C PRO A 42 48.60 -51.22 19.33
N GLU A 43 47.31 -50.92 19.16
CA GLU A 43 46.44 -51.45 18.12
C GLU A 43 46.17 -50.34 17.08
N ALA A 44 46.09 -50.74 15.81
CA ALA A 44 46.25 -49.91 14.61
C ALA A 44 45.26 -48.73 14.49
N ALA A 45 45.77 -47.61 13.97
CA ALA A 45 45.03 -46.38 13.73
C ALA A 45 44.01 -46.53 12.60
N LEU A 46 42.74 -46.28 12.91
CA LEU A 46 41.71 -45.95 11.92
C LEU A 46 41.95 -44.52 11.40
N PRO A 47 41.78 -44.23 10.10
CA PRO A 47 41.91 -42.87 9.58
C PRO A 47 40.77 -41.99 10.09
N ALA A 48 41.13 -40.79 10.60
CA ALA A 48 40.19 -39.81 11.11
C ALA A 48 39.26 -39.30 9.98
N PRO A 49 37.96 -39.04 10.26
CA PRO A 49 37.08 -38.38 9.30
C PRO A 49 37.58 -36.95 8.98
N PRO A 50 37.39 -36.45 7.74
CA PRO A 50 37.89 -35.15 7.33
C PRO A 50 37.24 -34.02 8.16
N ALA A 51 38.06 -33.04 8.53
CA ALA A 51 37.64 -31.89 9.32
C ALA A 51 36.49 -31.13 8.61
N PRO A 52 35.49 -30.63 9.37
CA PRO A 52 34.43 -29.81 8.79
C PRO A 52 35.03 -28.56 8.13
N PRO A 53 34.49 -28.10 6.99
CA PRO A 53 34.98 -26.93 6.30
C PRO A 53 34.89 -25.70 7.22
N ALA A 54 35.91 -24.85 7.15
CA ALA A 54 35.97 -23.62 7.92
C ALA A 54 34.69 -22.78 7.69
N PRO A 55 34.17 -22.11 8.73
CA PRO A 55 33.01 -21.23 8.59
C PRO A 55 33.30 -20.20 7.48
N PRO A 56 32.32 -19.89 6.61
CA PRO A 56 32.50 -18.91 5.56
C PRO A 56 32.99 -17.61 6.19
N GLN A 57 34.11 -17.08 5.68
CA GLN A 57 34.61 -15.78 6.07
C GLN A 57 33.45 -14.78 5.95
N ARG A 58 33.09 -14.18 7.08
CA ARG A 58 32.07 -13.13 7.15
C ARG A 58 32.57 -12.01 6.23
N GLN A 59 32.00 -11.91 5.04
CA GLN A 59 32.33 -10.84 4.09
C GLN A 59 32.18 -9.52 4.85
N ALA A 60 33.19 -8.66 4.78
CA ALA A 60 33.09 -7.32 5.31
C ALA A 60 31.82 -6.66 4.76
N PRO A 61 31.07 -5.87 5.55
CA PRO A 61 29.91 -5.16 5.04
C PRO A 61 30.32 -4.40 3.76
N PRO A 62 29.51 -4.43 2.69
CA PRO A 62 29.84 -3.71 1.46
C PRO A 62 30.14 -2.26 1.83
N SER A 63 31.29 -1.75 1.38
CA SER A 63 31.68 -0.37 1.66
C SER A 63 30.67 0.56 1.00
N VAL A 64 30.01 1.38 1.82
CA VAL A 64 28.99 2.38 1.40
C VAL A 64 29.57 3.41 0.43
N LEU A 65 30.90 3.61 0.47
CA LEU A 65 31.64 4.48 -0.44
C LEU A 65 32.39 3.64 -1.48
N GLN A 66 32.22 3.96 -2.77
CA GLN A 66 32.87 3.33 -3.92
C GLN A 66 33.54 4.37 -4.83
N GLY A 67 34.60 4.01 -5.56
CA GLY A 67 35.33 4.95 -6.44
C GLY A 67 36.55 5.62 -5.78
N GLU A 68 36.99 6.75 -6.34
CA GLU A 68 38.20 7.46 -5.90
C GLU A 68 37.89 8.38 -4.70
N TRP A 69 38.26 7.94 -3.50
CA TRP A 69 38.15 8.72 -2.27
C TRP A 69 39.56 9.11 -1.77
N PRO A 70 40.11 10.27 -2.15
CA PRO A 70 41.38 10.75 -1.61
C PRO A 70 41.28 11.04 -0.10
N ALA A 71 42.43 11.27 0.55
CA ALA A 71 42.53 11.62 1.97
C ALA A 71 41.54 12.75 2.35
N PRO A 72 41.01 12.77 3.59
CA PRO A 72 39.88 13.61 3.97
C PRO A 72 40.12 15.07 3.58
N SER A 73 39.15 15.66 2.85
CA SER A 73 39.26 16.97 2.19
C SER A 73 39.46 18.15 3.15
N GLY A 74 39.34 17.92 4.45
CA GLY A 74 39.43 18.95 5.49
C GLY A 74 38.18 19.83 5.61
N LYS A 75 37.21 19.68 4.70
CA LYS A 75 35.93 20.39 4.71
C LYS A 75 35.00 19.78 5.76
N ARG A 76 34.22 20.63 6.45
CA ARG A 76 33.37 20.22 7.56
C ARG A 76 31.96 20.79 7.38
N VAL A 77 30.97 20.01 7.82
CA VAL A 77 29.56 20.36 7.74
C VAL A 77 28.93 20.30 9.14
N THR A 78 27.95 21.18 9.37
CA THR A 78 27.14 21.23 10.58
C THR A 78 25.68 21.21 10.17
N ILE A 79 24.93 20.22 10.63
CA ILE A 79 23.50 20.01 10.34
C ILE A 79 22.82 19.86 11.69
N ASP A 80 21.91 20.77 12.06
CA ASP A 80 21.29 20.81 13.39
C ASP A 80 19.80 20.44 13.38
N ASP A 81 19.21 20.20 12.20
CA ASP A 81 17.76 20.05 11.98
C ASP A 81 17.32 18.67 11.46
N THR A 82 16.03 18.37 11.65
CA THR A 82 15.39 17.19 11.03
C THR A 82 15.15 17.50 9.56
N THR A 83 15.84 16.81 8.67
CA THR A 83 15.78 17.08 7.23
C THR A 83 15.56 15.78 6.44
N SER A 84 15.19 15.85 5.16
CA SER A 84 15.06 14.64 4.34
C SER A 84 16.43 14.06 4.01
N LEU A 85 16.49 12.79 3.60
CA LEU A 85 17.76 12.19 3.19
C LEU A 85 18.36 12.91 1.98
N ASP A 86 17.53 13.31 1.03
CA ASP A 86 18.01 14.04 -0.16
C ASP A 86 18.56 15.41 0.22
N ASP A 87 17.84 16.17 1.05
CA ASP A 87 18.28 17.48 1.54
C ASP A 87 19.58 17.40 2.35
N ALA A 88 19.71 16.37 3.20
CA ALA A 88 20.95 16.13 3.96
C ALA A 88 22.13 15.83 3.03
N LEU A 89 21.92 15.01 2.00
CA LEU A 89 22.96 14.66 1.03
C LEU A 89 23.36 15.88 0.19
N GLU A 90 22.40 16.72 -0.19
CA GLU A 90 22.64 17.98 -0.89
C GLU A 90 23.41 18.98 -0.02
N GLU A 91 23.06 19.14 1.26
CA GLU A 91 23.78 20.02 2.19
C GLU A 91 25.23 19.55 2.42
N ILE A 92 25.45 18.24 2.51
CA ILE A 92 26.79 17.65 2.61
C ILE A 92 27.59 17.89 1.33
N ALA A 93 26.98 17.69 0.15
CA ALA A 93 27.61 17.92 -1.15
C ALA A 93 27.99 19.40 -1.33
N ASN A 94 27.11 20.32 -0.93
CA ASN A 94 27.34 21.76 -0.96
C ASN A 94 28.52 22.17 -0.06
N ALA A 95 28.58 21.65 1.17
CA ALA A 95 29.71 21.90 2.07
C ALA A 95 31.04 21.32 1.53
N ALA A 96 30.95 20.24 0.75
CA ALA A 96 32.11 19.59 0.14
C ALA A 96 32.51 20.20 -1.23
N GLY A 97 31.62 20.94 -1.88
CA GLY A 97 31.77 21.41 -3.26
C GLY A 97 31.74 20.27 -4.28
N TRP A 98 30.87 19.28 -4.08
CA TRP A 98 30.67 18.15 -5.00
C TRP A 98 29.39 18.34 -5.80
N ASP A 99 29.40 17.98 -7.08
CA ASP A 99 28.17 17.81 -7.86
C ASP A 99 27.53 16.49 -7.44
N VAL A 100 26.23 16.49 -7.09
CA VAL A 100 25.56 15.31 -6.57
C VAL A 100 24.37 14.91 -7.42
N VAL A 101 24.29 13.62 -7.75
CA VAL A 101 23.14 13.00 -8.43
C VAL A 101 22.55 11.93 -7.53
N LEU A 102 21.28 12.10 -7.19
CA LEU A 102 20.56 11.29 -6.20
C LEU A 102 19.48 10.45 -6.91
N ASN A 103 19.63 9.12 -6.82
CA ASN A 103 18.59 8.16 -7.18
C ASN A 103 18.15 7.39 -5.93
N THR A 104 17.60 8.13 -4.99
CA THR A 104 17.16 7.58 -3.70
C THR A 104 15.74 7.01 -3.78
N GLY A 105 14.98 7.32 -4.82
CA GLY A 105 13.61 6.84 -5.04
C GLY A 105 12.71 7.14 -3.84
N ARG A 106 12.02 6.13 -3.30
CA ARG A 106 11.21 6.27 -2.08
C ARG A 106 12.04 6.56 -0.82
N THR A 107 13.35 6.32 -0.85
CA THR A 107 14.27 6.47 0.29
C THR A 107 14.65 7.93 0.52
N GLY A 108 14.62 8.78 -0.52
CA GLY A 108 14.99 10.19 -0.43
C GLY A 108 14.11 11.01 0.51
N ASN A 109 12.80 10.73 0.49
CA ASN A 109 11.81 11.34 1.37
C ASN A 109 11.85 10.84 2.84
N LYS A 110 12.80 9.96 3.18
CA LYS A 110 12.95 9.48 4.56
C LYS A 110 13.52 10.61 5.42
N LEU A 111 12.72 11.09 6.37
CA LEU A 111 13.18 12.07 7.35
C LEU A 111 14.30 11.47 8.19
N LEU A 112 15.43 12.15 8.21
CA LEU A 112 16.57 11.83 9.05
C LEU A 112 16.75 12.93 10.10
N VAL A 113 16.92 12.49 11.34
CA VAL A 113 17.33 13.38 12.43
C VAL A 113 18.84 13.28 12.53
N LEU A 114 19.56 14.11 11.75
CA LEU A 114 21.01 14.24 11.85
C LEU A 114 21.35 15.48 12.67
N LYS A 115 22.14 15.30 13.73
CA LYS A 115 22.74 16.39 14.49
C LYS A 115 24.25 16.29 14.39
N LEU A 116 24.79 16.80 13.30
CA LEU A 116 26.22 16.80 13.01
C LEU A 116 26.80 18.15 13.39
N ARG A 117 27.85 18.17 14.22
CA ARG A 117 28.55 19.42 14.59
C ARG A 117 30.00 19.35 14.16
N ASN A 118 30.35 20.15 13.17
CA ASN A 118 31.71 20.27 12.65
C ASN A 118 32.33 18.92 12.25
N VAL A 119 31.56 18.09 11.55
CA VAL A 119 31.96 16.74 11.14
C VAL A 119 32.59 16.79 9.74
N PRO A 120 33.68 16.05 9.45
CA PRO A 120 34.20 15.92 8.09
C PRO A 120 33.11 15.47 7.11
N VAL A 121 33.06 16.08 5.92
CA VAL A 121 32.00 15.81 4.93
C VAL A 121 31.91 14.34 4.52
N GLU A 122 33.03 13.62 4.51
CA GLU A 122 33.07 12.19 4.21
C GLU A 122 32.43 11.33 5.31
N ASP A 123 32.60 11.73 6.57
CA ASP A 123 32.02 11.03 7.72
C ASP A 123 30.55 11.39 7.90
N ALA A 124 30.17 12.64 7.57
CA ALA A 124 28.78 13.07 7.45
C ALA A 124 28.04 12.27 6.37
N LEU A 125 28.64 12.08 5.19
CA LEU A 125 28.08 11.28 4.11
C LEU A 125 27.89 9.82 4.53
N LYS A 126 28.90 9.20 5.17
CA LYS A 126 28.76 7.84 5.72
C LYS A 126 27.66 7.76 6.76
N ALA A 127 27.50 8.77 7.61
CA ALA A 127 26.47 8.80 8.64
C ALA A 127 25.06 8.97 8.05
N ALA A 128 24.90 9.77 7.00
CA ALA A 128 23.62 9.94 6.30
C ALA A 128 23.20 8.66 5.55
N LEU A 129 24.17 7.96 4.95
CA LEU A 129 23.92 6.70 4.23
C LEU A 129 23.83 5.49 5.18
N ALA A 130 24.24 5.62 6.45
CA ALA A 130 24.23 4.52 7.41
C ALA A 130 22.80 4.01 7.66
N GLY A 131 22.58 2.72 7.45
CA GLY A 131 21.25 2.11 7.60
C GLY A 131 20.31 2.32 6.42
N THR A 132 20.85 2.80 5.29
CA THR A 132 20.17 2.79 3.97
C THR A 132 20.81 1.74 3.08
N GLU A 133 20.10 1.28 2.04
CA GLU A 133 20.66 0.39 1.01
C GLU A 133 21.40 1.17 -0.09
N LEU A 134 21.72 2.45 0.13
CA LEU A 134 22.32 3.33 -0.86
C LEU A 134 23.85 3.29 -0.79
N VAL A 135 24.48 3.44 -1.93
CA VAL A 135 25.93 3.49 -2.12
C VAL A 135 26.29 4.79 -2.82
N ALA A 136 27.28 5.51 -2.28
CA ALA A 136 27.84 6.68 -2.93
C ALA A 136 29.08 6.31 -3.75
N THR A 137 29.05 6.59 -5.05
CA THR A 137 30.16 6.40 -5.97
C THR A 137 30.72 7.75 -6.41
N ARG A 138 32.01 8.00 -6.17
CA ARG A 138 32.67 9.26 -6.55
C ARG A 138 33.56 9.09 -7.78
N THR A 139 33.40 9.99 -8.75
CA THR A 139 34.27 10.13 -9.93
C THR A 139 34.63 11.60 -10.11
N GLY A 140 35.87 12.00 -9.77
CA GLY A 140 36.28 13.41 -9.79
C GLY A 140 35.52 14.26 -8.76
N ASP A 141 34.84 15.31 -9.22
CA ASP A 141 34.01 16.20 -8.39
C ASP A 141 32.53 15.77 -8.34
N MET A 142 32.16 14.70 -9.07
CA MET A 142 30.80 14.16 -9.10
C MET A 142 30.64 12.98 -8.12
N VAL A 143 29.55 13.01 -7.35
CA VAL A 143 29.12 11.97 -6.43
C VAL A 143 27.73 11.47 -6.83
N VAL A 144 27.62 10.17 -7.09
CA VAL A 144 26.36 9.52 -7.47
C VAL A 144 25.89 8.62 -6.32
N VAL A 145 24.67 8.81 -5.84
CA VAL A 145 24.08 7.98 -4.77
C VAL A 145 22.92 7.16 -5.31
N ALA A 146 23.07 5.83 -5.29
CA ALA A 146 22.09 4.89 -5.85
C ALA A 146 21.99 3.59 -5.02
N PRO A 147 20.92 2.77 -5.15
CA PRO A 147 20.74 1.53 -4.40
C PRO A 147 21.81 0.47 -4.69
N THR A 148 22.10 -0.37 -3.69
CA THR A 148 23.10 -1.46 -3.75
C THR A 148 22.65 -2.52 -4.76
N GLY A 149 23.12 -2.43 -6.00
CA GLY A 149 22.78 -3.34 -7.09
C GLY A 149 23.09 -2.78 -8.47
N GLU A 150 23.08 -1.45 -8.60
CA GLU A 150 23.52 -0.75 -9.81
C GLU A 150 25.04 -0.51 -9.73
N ARG A 151 25.82 -1.42 -10.31
CA ARG A 151 27.28 -1.21 -10.46
C ARG A 151 27.52 0.01 -11.35
N THR A 152 27.83 1.15 -10.76
CA THR A 152 28.32 2.33 -11.46
C THR A 152 29.83 2.22 -11.60
N GLY A 153 30.29 1.34 -12.49
CA GLY A 153 31.61 1.53 -13.09
C GLY A 153 31.49 2.68 -14.08
N ALA A 154 32.42 3.63 -14.07
CA ALA A 154 32.53 4.66 -15.11
C ALA A 154 32.39 4.00 -16.49
N ALA A 155 31.21 4.13 -17.12
CA ALA A 155 30.89 3.45 -18.36
C ALA A 155 31.05 4.44 -19.52
N PRO A 156 32.15 4.37 -20.29
CA PRO A 156 32.22 5.07 -21.56
C PRO A 156 31.21 4.42 -22.52
N GLY A 157 30.04 5.04 -22.72
CA GLY A 157 29.05 4.53 -23.68
C GLY A 157 27.61 5.02 -23.56
N ALA A 158 27.23 5.77 -22.51
CA ALA A 158 25.88 6.35 -22.42
C ALA A 158 25.63 7.43 -23.49
N LEU A 159 26.70 8.07 -23.97
CA LEU A 159 26.69 9.07 -25.03
C LEU A 159 27.39 8.51 -26.27
N SER A 160 26.65 8.41 -27.39
CA SER A 160 27.18 8.06 -28.71
C SER A 160 27.07 9.25 -29.67
N GLY A 161 28.15 9.58 -30.39
CA GLY A 161 28.18 10.71 -31.34
C GLY A 161 28.44 12.09 -30.72
N PHE A 162 28.96 12.13 -29.49
CA PHE A 162 29.31 13.37 -28.76
C PHE A 162 30.79 13.77 -28.89
N ASP A 163 31.47 13.37 -29.97
CA ASP A 163 32.92 13.53 -30.17
C ASP A 163 33.41 15.00 -30.22
N LYS A 164 32.47 15.96 -30.41
CA LYS A 164 32.73 17.39 -30.30
C LYS A 164 31.97 17.96 -29.09
N PRO A 165 32.67 18.37 -28.02
CA PRO A 165 32.03 18.99 -26.86
C PRO A 165 31.36 20.30 -27.29
N SER A 166 30.14 20.55 -26.81
CA SER A 166 29.39 21.77 -27.13
C SER A 166 30.01 23.03 -26.51
N GLY A 167 30.90 22.86 -25.52
CA GLY A 167 31.58 23.95 -24.81
C GLY A 167 30.65 24.76 -23.90
N LYS A 168 29.40 24.31 -23.72
CA LYS A 168 28.41 24.95 -22.87
C LYS A 168 28.38 24.28 -21.50
N ARG A 169 28.20 25.08 -20.46
CA ARG A 169 28.12 24.64 -19.08
C ARG A 169 26.69 24.83 -18.57
N PHE A 170 26.27 23.95 -17.68
CA PHE A 170 24.94 23.90 -17.09
C PHE A 170 25.05 24.13 -15.59
N THR A 171 24.12 24.94 -15.06
CA THR A 171 23.91 25.11 -13.63
C THR A 171 22.41 25.04 -13.40
N GLY A 172 21.99 24.22 -12.45
CA GLY A 172 20.57 24.08 -12.12
C GLY A 172 20.29 22.95 -11.14
N ASP A 173 19.14 23.08 -10.51
CA ASP A 173 18.67 22.20 -9.44
C ASP A 173 17.46 21.41 -9.93
N PHE A 174 17.50 20.11 -9.70
CA PHE A 174 16.36 19.23 -9.92
C PHE A 174 15.93 18.64 -8.59
N ASP A 175 14.67 18.86 -8.24
CA ASP A 175 14.03 18.29 -7.07
C ASP A 175 12.89 17.39 -7.55
N HIS A 176 13.04 16.07 -7.39
CA HIS A 176 12.07 15.04 -7.78
C HIS A 176 11.52 15.23 -9.21
N THR A 177 12.36 15.73 -10.12
CA THR A 177 11.91 16.14 -11.44
C THR A 177 11.79 14.91 -12.34
N PRO A 178 10.72 14.77 -13.14
CA PRO A 178 10.61 13.65 -14.08
C PRO A 178 11.84 13.57 -14.99
N VAL A 179 12.40 12.37 -15.18
CA VAL A 179 13.61 12.14 -16.00
C VAL A 179 13.49 12.82 -17.38
N ALA A 180 12.33 12.68 -18.02
CA ALA A 180 12.05 13.27 -19.32
C ALA A 180 12.03 14.82 -19.32
N GLU A 181 11.76 15.45 -18.18
CA GLU A 181 11.79 16.90 -18.03
C GLU A 181 13.22 17.38 -17.75
N ALA A 182 13.95 16.72 -16.85
CA ALA A 182 15.35 17.02 -16.56
C ALA A 182 16.21 16.97 -17.83
N ILE A 183 16.06 15.92 -18.65
CA ILE A 183 16.79 15.79 -19.92
C ILE A 183 16.40 16.90 -20.91
N ARG A 184 15.13 17.32 -20.95
CA ARG A 184 14.69 18.44 -21.80
C ARG A 184 15.35 19.74 -21.39
N VAL A 185 15.45 20.03 -20.09
CA VAL A 185 16.07 21.25 -19.56
C VAL A 185 17.56 21.28 -19.88
N ILE A 186 18.28 20.18 -19.66
CA ILE A 186 19.71 20.05 -19.95
C ILE A 186 19.96 20.23 -21.45
N CYS A 187 19.25 19.52 -22.33
CA CYS A 187 19.40 19.64 -23.79
C CYS A 187 19.04 21.05 -24.31
N LYS A 188 18.03 21.70 -23.72
CA LYS A 188 17.62 23.06 -24.08
C LYS A 188 18.73 24.07 -23.79
N SER A 189 19.47 23.92 -22.68
CA SER A 189 20.59 24.80 -22.34
C SER A 189 21.71 24.75 -23.41
N ALA A 190 21.93 23.58 -24.00
CA ALA A 190 22.86 23.41 -25.12
C ALA A 190 22.31 23.80 -26.49
N GLY A 191 20.98 23.99 -26.63
CA GLY A 191 20.32 24.22 -27.92
C GLY A 191 20.18 22.94 -28.76
N LEU A 192 20.05 21.79 -28.10
CA LEU A 192 19.93 20.48 -28.73
C LEU A 192 18.46 20.04 -28.74
N SER A 193 18.00 19.51 -29.89
CA SER A 193 16.66 18.93 -30.01
C SER A 193 16.69 17.50 -29.49
N VAL A 194 15.73 17.10 -28.65
CA VAL A 194 15.71 15.77 -28.03
C VAL A 194 14.39 15.04 -28.27
N VAL A 195 14.48 13.74 -28.58
CA VAL A 195 13.34 12.82 -28.69
C VAL A 195 13.46 11.81 -27.55
N ILE A 196 12.45 11.79 -26.67
CA ILE A 196 12.42 10.97 -25.46
C ILE A 196 11.28 9.95 -25.60
N PRO A 197 11.54 8.64 -25.40
CA PRO A 197 10.48 7.63 -25.40
C PRO A 197 9.56 7.80 -24.19
N ASP A 198 8.29 7.42 -24.33
CA ASP A 198 7.27 7.49 -23.26
C ASP A 198 7.62 6.57 -22.07
N GLU A 199 8.51 5.60 -22.30
CA GLU A 199 9.00 4.60 -21.33
C GLU A 199 10.06 5.14 -20.34
N ALA A 200 10.45 6.42 -20.41
CA ALA A 200 11.38 7.03 -19.46
C ALA A 200 10.71 7.32 -18.10
N ALA A 201 10.38 6.26 -17.36
CA ALA A 201 9.72 6.33 -16.05
C ALA A 201 10.74 6.55 -14.92
N GLY A 202 10.58 7.62 -14.15
CA GLY A 202 11.40 7.91 -12.96
C GLY A 202 11.49 9.40 -12.63
N THR A 203 11.97 9.70 -11.43
CA THR A 203 12.30 11.06 -10.97
C THR A 203 13.78 11.12 -10.63
N VAL A 204 14.44 12.22 -10.95
CA VAL A 204 15.84 12.48 -10.59
C VAL A 204 15.91 13.74 -9.76
N SER A 205 16.71 13.68 -8.70
CA SER A 205 17.11 14.86 -7.92
C SER A 205 18.61 15.06 -8.08
N GLY A 206 19.05 16.30 -8.24
CA GLY A 206 20.47 16.59 -8.41
C GLY A 206 20.76 18.08 -8.46
N HIS A 207 21.91 18.44 -7.89
CA HIS A 207 22.44 19.80 -7.84
C HIS A 207 23.65 19.86 -8.78
N PHE A 208 23.58 20.70 -9.82
CA PHE A 208 24.63 20.82 -10.83
C PHE A 208 25.21 22.24 -10.82
N VAL A 209 26.54 22.36 -10.65
CA VAL A 209 27.23 23.66 -10.58
C VAL A 209 28.33 23.75 -11.61
N ASP A 210 28.12 24.57 -12.65
CA ASP A 210 29.12 24.85 -13.70
C ASP A 210 29.69 23.57 -14.35
N ILE A 211 28.83 22.59 -14.61
CA ILE A 211 29.24 21.31 -15.21
C ILE A 211 29.08 21.34 -16.73
N PRO A 212 29.96 20.72 -17.54
CA PRO A 212 29.72 20.55 -18.98
C PRO A 212 28.38 19.87 -19.24
N VAL A 213 27.62 20.37 -20.23
CA VAL A 213 26.27 19.85 -20.53
C VAL A 213 26.28 18.36 -20.85
N GLU A 214 27.33 17.87 -21.51
CA GLU A 214 27.50 16.46 -21.82
C GLU A 214 27.67 15.61 -20.56
N GLU A 215 28.40 16.10 -19.56
CA GLU A 215 28.61 15.39 -18.28
C GLU A 215 27.34 15.37 -17.44
N ALA A 216 26.59 16.48 -17.39
CA ALA A 216 25.28 16.53 -16.74
C ALA A 216 24.28 15.58 -17.41
N LEU A 217 24.24 15.58 -18.75
CA LEU A 217 23.37 14.69 -19.51
C LEU A 217 23.76 13.23 -19.30
N GLN A 218 25.05 12.91 -19.32
CA GLN A 218 25.55 11.58 -19.06
C GLN A 218 25.14 11.09 -17.67
N ALA A 219 25.26 11.93 -16.64
CA ALA A 219 24.93 11.56 -15.27
C ALA A 219 23.43 11.20 -15.13
N VAL A 220 22.55 12.02 -15.71
CA VAL A 220 21.10 11.75 -15.70
C VAL A 220 20.74 10.50 -16.52
N LEU A 221 21.38 10.29 -17.67
CA LEU A 221 21.13 9.13 -18.53
C LEU A 221 21.60 7.82 -17.90
N VAL A 222 22.82 7.79 -17.36
CA VAL A 222 23.37 6.62 -16.66
C VAL A 222 22.47 6.25 -15.50
N GLN A 223 22.00 7.24 -14.75
CA GLN A 223 21.16 7.01 -13.60
C GLN A 223 19.77 6.47 -13.94
N ALA A 224 19.23 6.88 -15.10
CA ALA A 224 17.94 6.40 -15.61
C ALA A 224 18.05 5.11 -16.44
N GLY A 225 19.26 4.54 -16.61
CA GLY A 225 19.48 3.38 -17.48
C GLY A 225 19.23 3.66 -18.97
N LEU A 226 19.36 4.91 -19.39
CA LEU A 226 19.11 5.37 -20.76
C LEU A 226 20.42 5.58 -21.51
N SER A 227 20.39 5.45 -22.84
CA SER A 227 21.48 5.84 -23.73
C SER A 227 21.01 6.90 -24.72
N ALA A 228 21.91 7.82 -25.08
CA ALA A 228 21.64 8.87 -26.04
C ALA A 228 22.56 8.74 -27.26
N GLU A 229 21.96 8.84 -28.45
CA GLU A 229 22.64 8.86 -29.73
C GLU A 229 22.43 10.21 -30.41
N ARG A 230 23.52 10.88 -30.77
CA ARG A 230 23.50 12.20 -31.41
C ARG A 230 23.66 12.08 -32.91
N ALA A 231 22.65 12.55 -33.64
CA ALA A 231 22.69 12.75 -35.09
C ALA A 231 22.62 14.25 -35.40
N GLY A 232 23.79 14.91 -35.38
CA GLY A 232 23.88 16.36 -35.62
C GLY A 232 23.30 17.19 -34.47
N SER A 233 22.18 17.88 -34.72
CA SER A 233 21.45 18.68 -33.72
C SER A 233 20.32 17.93 -33.00
N LEU A 234 20.05 16.68 -33.41
CA LEU A 234 19.02 15.83 -32.83
C LEU A 234 19.66 14.76 -31.94
N ILE A 235 19.16 14.63 -30.73
CA ILE A 235 19.51 13.58 -29.77
C ILE A 235 18.32 12.63 -29.67
N THR A 236 18.56 11.35 -29.94
CA THR A 236 17.58 10.28 -29.73
C THR A 236 17.94 9.51 -28.48
N ILE A 237 17.01 9.40 -27.55
CA ILE A 237 17.20 8.66 -26.30
C ILE A 237 16.54 7.29 -26.43
N ARG A 238 17.22 6.26 -25.96
CA ARG A 238 16.72 4.88 -25.99
C ARG A 238 16.91 4.26 -24.62
N ALA A 239 15.98 3.39 -24.22
CA ALA A 239 16.18 2.55 -23.04
C ALA A 239 17.43 1.69 -23.28
N GLY A 240 18.40 1.80 -22.39
CA GLY A 240 19.63 1.03 -22.46
C GLY A 240 19.29 -0.45 -22.25
N ARG A 241 19.34 -1.24 -23.33
CA ARG A 241 19.61 -2.67 -23.17
C ARG A 241 20.88 -2.79 -22.35
N GLY A 242 20.83 -3.59 -21.28
CA GLY A 242 22.01 -3.99 -20.52
C GLY A 242 23.18 -4.26 -21.49
N PHE A 243 24.24 -3.49 -21.27
CA PHE A 243 25.55 -3.47 -21.91
C PHE A 243 25.76 -4.40 -23.12
N GLY A 244 26.12 -3.80 -24.26
CA GLY A 244 26.66 -4.53 -25.40
C GLY A 244 27.97 -5.23 -25.03
N LEU A 245 27.92 -6.55 -24.83
CA LEU A 245 28.99 -7.36 -25.39
C LEU A 245 28.91 -7.20 -26.90
N ARG A 246 30.05 -6.92 -27.55
CA ARG A 246 30.23 -7.25 -28.98
C ARG A 246 30.15 -8.77 -29.10
N ILE A 247 28.92 -9.29 -29.15
CA ILE A 247 28.65 -10.69 -29.42
C ILE A 247 28.72 -10.85 -30.95
N PRO A 248 29.63 -11.68 -31.48
CA PRO A 248 29.63 -12.03 -32.91
C PRO A 248 28.24 -12.52 -33.30
N GLN A 249 27.71 -12.05 -34.44
CA GLN A 249 26.29 -12.21 -34.82
C GLN A 249 25.75 -13.66 -34.76
N GLY A 250 26.60 -14.69 -34.74
CA GLY A 250 26.18 -16.09 -34.59
C GLY A 250 25.63 -16.48 -33.21
N ILE A 251 26.09 -15.88 -32.11
CA ILE A 251 25.67 -16.28 -30.75
C ILE A 251 24.34 -15.62 -30.35
N ALA A 252 23.99 -14.47 -30.92
CA ALA A 252 22.70 -13.83 -30.67
C ALA A 252 21.54 -14.70 -31.19
N ASP A 253 21.75 -15.40 -32.31
CA ASP A 253 20.78 -16.33 -32.87
C ASP A 253 20.75 -17.67 -32.12
N GLU A 254 21.86 -18.06 -31.48
CA GLU A 254 21.92 -19.22 -30.60
C GLU A 254 21.29 -18.95 -29.23
N ALA A 255 21.51 -17.75 -28.66
CA ALA A 255 20.88 -17.31 -27.43
C ALA A 255 19.38 -17.01 -27.62
N ARG A 256 18.98 -16.48 -28.78
CA ARG A 256 17.56 -16.39 -29.17
C ARG A 256 16.97 -17.77 -29.37
N ARG A 257 17.66 -18.70 -30.02
CA ARG A 257 17.18 -20.08 -30.16
C ARG A 257 17.10 -20.77 -28.80
N SER A 258 18.06 -20.59 -27.90
CA SER A 258 18.02 -21.19 -26.56
C SER A 258 16.98 -20.52 -25.66
N ALA A 259 16.75 -19.22 -25.79
CA ALA A 259 15.69 -18.51 -25.08
C ALA A 259 14.31 -18.83 -25.64
N GLU A 260 14.16 -18.97 -26.96
CA GLU A 260 12.95 -19.48 -27.60
C GLU A 260 12.73 -20.96 -27.29
N GLU A 261 13.78 -21.77 -27.19
CA GLU A 261 13.70 -23.18 -26.78
C GLU A 261 13.34 -23.29 -25.30
N ALA A 262 13.89 -22.43 -24.43
CA ALA A 262 13.53 -22.34 -23.02
C ALA A 262 12.10 -21.81 -22.83
N LEU A 263 11.67 -20.83 -23.63
CA LEU A 263 10.31 -20.31 -23.63
C LEU A 263 9.34 -21.36 -24.19
N ARG A 264 9.71 -22.09 -25.25
CA ARG A 264 8.92 -23.22 -25.77
C ARG A 264 8.92 -24.41 -24.81
N GLN A 265 9.98 -24.64 -24.04
CA GLN A 265 10.01 -25.63 -22.97
C GLN A 265 9.09 -25.20 -21.83
N ALA A 266 9.17 -23.95 -21.38
CA ALA A 266 8.26 -23.38 -20.40
C ALA A 266 6.81 -23.41 -20.89
N GLU A 267 6.53 -23.08 -22.16
CA GLU A 267 5.20 -23.16 -22.77
C GLU A 267 4.71 -24.60 -22.90
N ARG A 268 5.60 -25.56 -23.18
CA ARG A 268 5.26 -27.00 -23.18
C ARG A 268 5.01 -27.52 -21.77
N GLU A 269 5.76 -27.06 -20.77
CA GLU A 269 5.53 -27.36 -19.36
C GLU A 269 4.25 -26.71 -18.87
N LEU A 270 3.92 -25.49 -19.29
CA LEU A 270 2.63 -24.82 -19.09
C LEU A 270 1.47 -25.57 -19.74
N ARG A 271 1.66 -26.05 -20.98
CA ARG A 271 0.65 -26.89 -21.65
C ARG A 271 0.52 -28.25 -20.99
N ARG A 272 1.60 -28.82 -20.43
CA ARG A 272 1.57 -30.06 -19.65
C ARG A 272 0.91 -29.86 -18.30
N ALA A 273 1.29 -28.85 -17.52
CA ALA A 273 0.66 -28.49 -16.25
C ALA A 273 -0.81 -28.10 -16.46
N GLY A 274 -1.12 -27.35 -17.52
CA GLY A 274 -2.49 -27.02 -17.93
C GLY A 274 -3.30 -28.24 -18.36
N ARG A 275 -2.70 -29.18 -19.12
CA ARG A 275 -3.32 -30.48 -19.43
C ARG A 275 -3.48 -31.34 -18.18
N GLU A 276 -2.50 -31.37 -17.29
CA GLU A 276 -2.56 -32.11 -16.03
C GLU A 276 -3.64 -31.54 -15.11
N VAL A 277 -3.86 -30.22 -15.10
CA VAL A 277 -4.99 -29.57 -14.40
C VAL A 277 -6.34 -29.93 -15.04
N ASP A 278 -6.43 -29.98 -16.37
CA ASP A 278 -7.65 -30.36 -17.11
C ASP A 278 -7.93 -31.89 -17.08
N GLU A 279 -6.89 -32.74 -17.06
CA GLU A 279 -6.99 -34.22 -17.07
C GLU A 279 -7.03 -34.83 -15.66
N SER A 280 -6.35 -34.26 -14.66
CA SER A 280 -6.22 -34.87 -13.32
C SER A 280 -7.34 -34.50 -12.35
N GLY A 281 -8.26 -33.61 -12.72
CA GLY A 281 -9.40 -33.26 -11.86
C GLY A 281 -8.95 -32.82 -10.46
N GLY A 282 -8.15 -31.75 -10.39
CA GLY A 282 -7.74 -31.16 -9.11
C GLY A 282 -8.95 -30.91 -8.20
N ARG A 283 -8.84 -31.25 -6.91
CA ARG A 283 -9.93 -31.06 -5.95
C ARG A 283 -10.19 -29.58 -5.72
N ASP A 284 -11.45 -29.17 -5.68
CA ASP A 284 -11.80 -27.81 -5.28
C ASP A 284 -11.59 -27.64 -3.78
N ARG A 285 -11.10 -26.47 -3.36
CA ARG A 285 -10.93 -26.09 -1.97
C ARG A 285 -11.72 -24.83 -1.68
N GLN A 286 -12.73 -24.98 -0.84
CA GLN A 286 -13.47 -23.86 -0.29
C GLN A 286 -13.23 -23.77 1.22
N SER A 287 -12.82 -22.60 1.69
CA SER A 287 -12.62 -22.32 3.12
C SER A 287 -13.31 -21.01 3.50
N THR A 288 -13.82 -20.92 4.72
CA THR A 288 -14.42 -19.70 5.27
C THR A 288 -13.83 -19.41 6.65
N GLY A 289 -13.20 -18.26 6.82
CA GLY A 289 -12.62 -17.81 8.09
C GLY A 289 -11.22 -18.36 8.40
N GLN A 290 -10.63 -19.18 7.52
CA GLN A 290 -9.30 -19.74 7.69
C GLN A 290 -8.46 -19.56 6.44
N ASP A 291 -7.18 -19.28 6.64
CA ASP A 291 -6.20 -19.16 5.57
C ASP A 291 -5.94 -20.52 4.90
N VAL A 292 -5.76 -20.51 3.58
CA VAL A 292 -5.49 -21.71 2.80
C VAL A 292 -4.09 -21.62 2.22
N VAL A 293 -3.28 -22.64 2.51
CA VAL A 293 -1.95 -22.80 1.93
C VAL A 293 -1.97 -23.97 0.95
N VAL A 294 -1.72 -23.68 -0.33
CA VAL A 294 -1.48 -24.70 -1.34
C VAL A 294 0.00 -25.06 -1.27
N ARG A 295 0.30 -26.31 -0.92
CA ARG A 295 1.67 -26.75 -0.64
C ARG A 295 2.43 -27.07 -1.93
N SER A 296 3.75 -26.96 -1.89
CA SER A 296 4.62 -27.33 -3.01
C SER A 296 4.32 -28.74 -3.55
N GLY A 297 4.21 -28.90 -4.87
CA GLY A 297 3.85 -30.15 -5.54
C GLY A 297 2.34 -30.46 -5.54
N GLU A 298 1.51 -29.59 -4.96
CA GLU A 298 0.06 -29.73 -5.01
C GLU A 298 -0.53 -29.04 -6.24
N VAL A 299 -1.45 -29.74 -6.92
CA VAL A 299 -2.23 -29.20 -8.04
C VAL A 299 -3.70 -29.10 -7.61
N VAL A 300 -4.22 -27.87 -7.56
CA VAL A 300 -5.59 -27.56 -7.14
C VAL A 300 -6.31 -26.92 -8.32
N ARG A 301 -7.59 -27.23 -8.49
CA ARG A 301 -8.38 -26.59 -9.54
C ARG A 301 -8.83 -25.22 -9.05
N ASP A 302 -9.82 -25.18 -8.16
CA ASP A 302 -10.37 -23.93 -7.66
C ASP A 302 -10.07 -23.76 -6.16
N VAL A 303 -9.52 -22.60 -5.78
CA VAL A 303 -9.28 -22.21 -4.39
C VAL A 303 -10.11 -20.98 -4.09
N ASN A 304 -11.18 -21.14 -3.32
CA ASN A 304 -12.09 -20.06 -2.95
C ASN A 304 -12.06 -19.87 -1.43
N VAL A 305 -11.56 -18.72 -0.98
CA VAL A 305 -11.48 -18.41 0.45
C VAL A 305 -12.26 -17.15 0.78
N VAL A 306 -13.15 -17.25 1.77
CA VAL A 306 -13.89 -16.10 2.28
C VAL A 306 -13.38 -15.79 3.68
N ARG A 307 -12.94 -14.54 3.92
CA ARG A 307 -12.39 -14.07 5.20
C ARG A 307 -11.14 -14.84 5.65
N GLY A 308 -10.19 -14.98 4.72
CA GLY A 308 -8.92 -15.66 4.91
C GLY A 308 -8.00 -15.46 3.70
N SER A 309 -6.70 -15.60 3.92
CA SER A 309 -5.66 -15.39 2.92
C SER A 309 -5.36 -16.68 2.16
N VAL A 310 -4.96 -16.56 0.89
CA VAL A 310 -4.47 -17.71 0.12
C VAL A 310 -2.98 -17.55 -0.10
N GLN A 311 -2.20 -18.56 0.27
CA GLN A 311 -0.79 -18.65 -0.10
C GLN A 311 -0.56 -19.86 -1.00
N VAL A 312 -0.02 -19.62 -2.19
CA VAL A 312 0.38 -20.68 -3.13
C VAL A 312 1.90 -20.79 -3.08
N GLN A 313 2.41 -21.90 -2.56
CA GLN A 313 3.84 -22.13 -2.42
C GLN A 313 4.52 -22.45 -3.75
N GLY A 314 5.84 -22.23 -3.81
CA GLY A 314 6.63 -22.53 -5.00
C GLY A 314 6.52 -24.00 -5.43
N GLY A 315 6.33 -24.24 -6.72
CA GLY A 315 6.10 -25.58 -7.27
C GLY A 315 4.68 -26.11 -7.08
N ALA A 316 3.74 -25.30 -6.55
CA ALA A 316 2.32 -25.60 -6.58
C ALA A 316 1.64 -24.96 -7.80
N ALA A 317 0.58 -25.60 -8.30
CA ALA A 317 -0.21 -25.09 -9.40
C ALA A 317 -1.69 -24.97 -9.02
N ALA A 318 -2.29 -23.83 -9.32
CA ALA A 318 -3.73 -23.62 -9.18
C ALA A 318 -4.34 -23.17 -10.51
N ARG A 319 -5.60 -23.50 -10.77
CA ARG A 319 -6.31 -22.90 -11.91
C ARG A 319 -6.84 -21.54 -11.50
N ASP A 320 -7.81 -21.52 -10.61
CA ASP A 320 -8.52 -20.32 -10.21
C ASP A 320 -8.32 -20.10 -8.70
N VAL A 321 -7.74 -18.95 -8.33
CA VAL A 321 -7.51 -18.57 -6.93
C VAL A 321 -8.29 -17.31 -6.63
N SER A 322 -9.27 -17.42 -5.76
CA SER A 322 -10.06 -16.29 -5.30
C SER A 322 -10.03 -16.15 -3.77
N SER A 323 -9.85 -14.91 -3.32
CA SER A 323 -10.03 -14.56 -1.91
C SER A 323 -10.95 -13.35 -1.77
N VAL A 324 -11.90 -13.43 -0.83
CA VAL A 324 -12.83 -12.34 -0.49
C VAL A 324 -12.55 -11.94 0.96
N PHE A 325 -12.22 -10.67 1.22
CA PHE A 325 -11.76 -10.15 2.52
C PHE A 325 -10.46 -10.81 3.01
N GLY A 326 -9.52 -11.06 2.10
CA GLY A 326 -8.19 -11.61 2.39
C GLY A 326 -7.24 -11.38 1.22
N SER A 327 -5.94 -11.53 1.45
CA SER A 327 -4.92 -11.34 0.41
C SER A 327 -4.54 -12.66 -0.26
N VAL A 328 -4.16 -12.58 -1.53
CA VAL A 328 -3.58 -13.72 -2.27
C VAL A 328 -2.08 -13.49 -2.45
N GLN A 329 -1.26 -14.48 -2.09
CA GLN A 329 0.18 -14.45 -2.23
C GLN A 329 0.66 -15.68 -3.01
N LEU A 330 1.34 -15.44 -4.12
CA LEU A 330 2.03 -16.47 -4.89
C LEU A 330 3.52 -16.40 -4.54
N ASP A 331 4.08 -17.49 -4.03
CA ASP A 331 5.51 -17.59 -3.74
C ASP A 331 6.32 -17.84 -5.02
N ARG A 332 7.66 -17.83 -4.90
CA ARG A 332 8.55 -17.98 -6.07
C ARG A 332 8.32 -19.31 -6.77
N GLY A 333 8.08 -19.28 -8.09
CA GLY A 333 7.82 -20.48 -8.87
C GLY A 333 6.45 -21.12 -8.63
N ALA A 334 5.50 -20.40 -8.02
CA ALA A 334 4.09 -20.78 -8.00
C ALA A 334 3.42 -20.45 -9.35
N ALA A 335 2.50 -21.30 -9.78
CA ALA A 335 1.72 -21.07 -10.99
C ALA A 335 0.22 -20.97 -10.65
N ALA A 336 -0.46 -19.93 -11.12
CA ALA A 336 -1.92 -19.85 -11.03
C ALA A 336 -2.51 -19.27 -12.31
N ARG A 337 -3.56 -19.85 -12.88
CA ARG A 337 -4.12 -19.28 -14.13
C ARG A 337 -4.79 -17.94 -13.88
N ASP A 338 -5.84 -17.92 -13.06
CA ASP A 338 -6.63 -16.72 -12.79
C ASP A 338 -6.58 -16.39 -11.30
N VAL A 339 -6.07 -15.22 -10.94
CA VAL A 339 -5.93 -14.77 -9.55
C VAL A 339 -6.83 -13.57 -9.31
N SER A 340 -7.72 -13.69 -8.33
CA SER A 340 -8.64 -12.63 -7.94
C SER A 340 -8.66 -12.38 -6.43
N SER A 341 -8.67 -11.11 -6.04
CA SER A 341 -8.91 -10.71 -4.65
C SER A 341 -9.93 -9.59 -4.58
N VAL A 342 -10.89 -9.72 -3.67
CA VAL A 342 -11.92 -8.71 -3.39
C VAL A 342 -11.75 -8.25 -1.95
N PHE A 343 -11.52 -6.95 -1.78
CA PHE A 343 -11.19 -6.30 -0.50
C PHE A 343 -9.91 -6.86 0.16
N GLY A 344 -8.88 -7.10 -0.66
CA GLY A 344 -7.56 -7.56 -0.26
C GLY A 344 -6.53 -7.32 -1.38
N GLY A 345 -5.24 -7.46 -1.05
CA GLY A 345 -4.16 -7.28 -2.02
C GLY A 345 -3.74 -8.58 -2.70
N VAL A 346 -3.11 -8.46 -3.87
CA VAL A 346 -2.48 -9.59 -4.56
C VAL A 346 -0.98 -9.35 -4.64
N ARG A 347 -0.17 -10.33 -4.20
CA ARG A 347 1.30 -10.28 -4.28
C ARG A 347 1.84 -11.46 -5.05
N LEU A 348 2.61 -11.18 -6.09
CA LEU A 348 3.36 -12.18 -6.84
C LEU A 348 4.83 -12.06 -6.46
N ALA A 349 5.39 -13.09 -5.83
CA ALA A 349 6.82 -13.18 -5.61
C ALA A 349 7.55 -13.51 -6.92
N GLY A 350 8.87 -13.28 -6.93
CA GLY A 350 9.66 -13.41 -8.15
C GLY A 350 9.62 -14.80 -8.79
N GLY A 351 9.40 -14.87 -10.10
CA GLY A 351 9.25 -16.13 -10.84
C GLY A 351 7.88 -16.80 -10.69
N ALA A 352 6.90 -16.15 -10.05
CA ALA A 352 5.50 -16.60 -10.10
C ALA A 352 4.91 -16.34 -11.49
N VAL A 353 4.09 -17.26 -11.98
CA VAL A 353 3.49 -17.19 -13.32
C VAL A 353 1.98 -17.19 -13.21
N THR A 354 1.32 -16.26 -13.89
CA THR A 354 -0.13 -16.22 -13.97
C THR A 354 -0.64 -15.71 -15.31
N ARG A 355 -1.92 -15.96 -15.62
CA ARG A 355 -2.56 -15.42 -16.82
C ARG A 355 -3.23 -14.08 -16.56
N ASN A 356 -4.11 -14.01 -15.55
CA ASN A 356 -4.86 -12.80 -15.22
C ASN A 356 -4.78 -12.48 -13.73
N VAL A 357 -4.66 -11.19 -13.41
CA VAL A 357 -4.70 -10.71 -12.02
C VAL A 357 -5.74 -9.61 -11.88
N VAL A 358 -6.69 -9.81 -10.96
CA VAL A 358 -7.72 -8.82 -10.64
C VAL A 358 -7.77 -8.56 -9.13
N ALA A 359 -7.55 -7.33 -8.71
CA ALA A 359 -7.78 -6.90 -7.33
C ALA A 359 -8.85 -5.81 -7.27
N VAL A 360 -9.82 -5.95 -6.37
CA VAL A 360 -10.87 -4.96 -6.13
C VAL A 360 -10.74 -4.44 -4.71
N GLY A 361 -10.43 -3.17 -4.52
CA GLY A 361 -10.24 -2.54 -3.20
C GLY A 361 -8.90 -2.86 -2.54
N GLY A 362 -7.88 -3.24 -3.32
CA GLY A 362 -6.53 -3.52 -2.82
C GLY A 362 -5.45 -3.39 -3.89
N ASP A 363 -4.20 -3.28 -3.44
CA ASP A 363 -3.03 -3.10 -4.30
C ASP A 363 -2.61 -4.44 -4.94
N VAL A 364 -2.08 -4.38 -6.17
CA VAL A 364 -1.42 -5.50 -6.85
C VAL A 364 0.07 -5.23 -6.90
N GLU A 365 0.87 -6.14 -6.35
CA GLU A 365 2.33 -6.06 -6.35
C GLU A 365 2.92 -7.22 -7.15
N ILE A 366 3.64 -6.92 -8.22
CA ILE A 366 4.32 -7.90 -9.07
C ILE A 366 5.82 -7.80 -8.81
N GLY A 367 6.38 -8.84 -8.20
CA GLY A 367 7.79 -8.94 -7.84
C GLY A 367 8.71 -9.32 -9.02
N PRO A 368 10.03 -9.31 -8.78
CA PRO A 368 11.04 -9.40 -9.84
C PRO A 368 11.03 -10.73 -10.59
N GLY A 369 10.95 -10.70 -11.92
CA GLY A 369 10.89 -11.90 -12.77
C GLY A 369 9.57 -12.68 -12.70
N ALA A 370 8.53 -12.13 -12.07
CA ALA A 370 7.17 -12.68 -12.20
C ALA A 370 6.59 -12.38 -13.59
N ALA A 371 5.76 -13.29 -14.11
CA ALA A 371 5.20 -13.20 -15.44
C ALA A 371 3.67 -13.25 -15.41
N VAL A 372 3.02 -12.28 -16.04
CA VAL A 372 1.57 -12.24 -16.27
C VAL A 372 1.32 -12.34 -17.77
N GLU A 373 0.61 -13.36 -18.25
CA GLU A 373 0.39 -13.57 -19.70
C GLU A 373 -0.53 -12.51 -20.33
N GLN A 374 -1.54 -12.04 -19.59
CA GLN A 374 -2.57 -11.11 -20.07
C GLN A 374 -2.63 -9.86 -19.19
N ASP A 375 -3.80 -9.56 -18.62
CA ASP A 375 -4.09 -8.26 -18.02
C ASP A 375 -3.89 -8.25 -16.50
N VAL A 376 -3.50 -7.07 -16.00
CA VAL A 376 -3.43 -6.78 -14.57
C VAL A 376 -4.37 -5.62 -14.28
N VAL A 377 -5.40 -5.87 -13.49
CA VAL A 377 -6.43 -4.87 -13.15
C VAL A 377 -6.51 -4.68 -11.65
N SER A 378 -6.34 -3.44 -11.18
CA SER A 378 -6.68 -3.04 -9.81
C SER A 378 -7.80 -1.99 -9.83
N VAL A 379 -8.92 -2.26 -9.15
CA VAL A 379 -10.04 -1.33 -9.00
C VAL A 379 -9.99 -0.73 -7.59
N GLY A 380 -9.71 0.56 -7.48
CA GLY A 380 -9.63 1.26 -6.18
C GLY A 380 -8.32 1.06 -5.41
N GLY A 381 -7.34 0.40 -6.01
CA GLY A 381 -5.96 0.27 -5.51
C GLY A 381 -4.95 0.60 -6.61
N ARG A 382 -3.66 0.45 -6.28
CA ARG A 382 -2.54 0.69 -7.20
C ARG A 382 -2.01 -0.62 -7.75
N VAL A 383 -1.47 -0.58 -8.96
CA VAL A 383 -0.65 -1.67 -9.51
C VAL A 383 0.80 -1.23 -9.44
N ILE A 384 1.64 -2.04 -8.78
CA ILE A 384 3.08 -1.83 -8.64
C ILE A 384 3.77 -3.00 -9.33
N VAL A 385 4.47 -2.71 -10.42
CA VAL A 385 5.16 -3.72 -11.23
C VAL A 385 6.66 -3.51 -11.11
N ASP A 386 7.40 -4.56 -10.76
CA ASP A 386 8.86 -4.54 -10.77
C ASP A 386 9.39 -4.45 -12.23
N PRO A 387 10.46 -3.69 -12.51
CA PRO A 387 11.01 -3.54 -13.87
C PRO A 387 11.44 -4.84 -14.53
N SER A 388 11.76 -5.88 -13.76
CA SER A 388 12.15 -7.20 -14.26
C SER A 388 10.97 -8.15 -14.46
N ALA A 389 9.74 -7.72 -14.13
CA ALA A 389 8.53 -8.50 -14.35
C ALA A 389 7.99 -8.30 -15.77
N THR A 390 7.37 -9.34 -16.32
CA THR A 390 6.78 -9.31 -17.67
C THR A 390 5.26 -9.33 -17.58
N VAL A 391 4.60 -8.34 -18.19
CA VAL A 391 3.14 -8.30 -18.33
C VAL A 391 2.83 -8.31 -19.82
N GLY A 392 2.14 -9.33 -20.30
CA GLY A 392 1.84 -9.52 -21.72
C GLY A 392 0.69 -8.67 -22.25
N GLY A 393 -0.24 -8.27 -21.37
CA GLY A 393 -1.39 -7.42 -21.67
C GLY A 393 -1.33 -6.03 -21.02
N ASP A 394 -2.50 -5.43 -20.78
CA ASP A 394 -2.62 -4.08 -20.24
C ASP A 394 -2.51 -4.07 -18.70
N THR A 395 -1.84 -3.05 -18.16
CA THR A 395 -1.91 -2.71 -16.73
C THR A 395 -2.90 -1.58 -16.51
N LYS A 396 -4.02 -1.86 -15.82
CA LYS A 396 -5.09 -0.88 -15.57
C LYS A 396 -5.33 -0.69 -14.07
N SER A 397 -5.06 0.51 -13.57
CA SER A 397 -5.54 0.95 -12.26
C SER A 397 -6.78 1.83 -12.47
N ILE A 398 -7.94 1.33 -12.08
CA ILE A 398 -9.21 2.06 -12.14
C ILE A 398 -9.47 2.59 -10.74
N PRO A 399 -9.16 3.87 -10.44
CA PRO A 399 -9.51 4.43 -9.15
C PRO A 399 -11.03 4.39 -8.98
N PHE A 400 -11.52 4.18 -7.74
CA PHE A 400 -12.94 4.37 -7.49
C PHE A 400 -13.31 5.80 -7.90
N PRO A 401 -14.42 6.00 -8.65
CA PRO A 401 -14.90 7.34 -8.97
C PRO A 401 -15.20 8.04 -7.65
N SER A 402 -14.24 8.86 -7.23
CA SER A 402 -14.33 9.57 -5.96
C SER A 402 -15.26 10.75 -6.18
N LEU A 403 -16.45 10.69 -5.59
CA LEU A 403 -17.20 11.89 -5.27
C LEU A 403 -16.31 12.77 -4.39
N PRO A 404 -16.09 14.05 -4.73
CA PRO A 404 -15.22 14.92 -3.94
C PRO A 404 -15.66 14.96 -2.48
N GLY A 405 -14.75 14.63 -1.56
CA GLY A 405 -14.82 15.05 -0.16
C GLY A 405 -15.16 14.00 0.91
N VAL A 406 -15.87 12.90 0.62
CA VAL A 406 -16.37 12.02 1.71
C VAL A 406 -16.05 10.54 1.50
N PHE A 407 -16.22 10.01 0.28
CA PHE A 407 -16.00 8.58 0.02
C PHE A 407 -14.51 8.22 -0.14
N GLY A 408 -13.71 9.09 -0.78
CA GLY A 408 -12.31 8.83 -1.07
C GLY A 408 -11.41 8.73 0.16
N ARG A 409 -11.63 9.57 1.19
CA ARG A 409 -10.88 9.51 2.46
C ARG A 409 -11.34 8.36 3.36
N THR A 410 -12.63 8.05 3.31
CA THR A 410 -13.22 6.98 4.11
C THR A 410 -12.76 5.61 3.62
N ALA A 411 -12.81 5.37 2.30
CA ALA A 411 -12.35 4.11 1.71
C ALA A 411 -10.85 3.86 1.93
N SER A 412 -9.99 4.89 1.83
CA SER A 412 -8.56 4.73 2.14
C SER A 412 -8.27 4.46 3.62
N ASN A 413 -9.13 4.92 4.52
CA ASN A 413 -9.02 4.66 5.97
C ASN A 413 -9.58 3.28 6.36
N PHE A 414 -10.51 2.72 5.60
CA PHE A 414 -11.03 1.36 5.81
C PHE A 414 -9.96 0.26 5.69
N PHE A 415 -8.90 0.49 4.90
CA PHE A 415 -7.83 -0.49 4.64
C PHE A 415 -6.50 -0.18 5.34
N ARG A 416 -6.43 0.90 6.14
CA ARG A 416 -5.25 1.21 6.95
C ARG A 416 -5.48 0.66 8.35
N GLU A 417 -4.50 -0.04 8.91
CA GLU A 417 -4.49 -0.48 10.32
C GLU A 417 -4.61 0.74 11.25
N ALA A 418 -5.84 1.22 11.48
CA ALA A 418 -6.09 2.35 12.34
C ALA A 418 -5.90 1.91 13.79
N SER A 419 -4.97 2.56 14.49
CA SER A 419 -4.81 2.36 15.93
C SER A 419 -6.17 2.57 16.64
N PRO A 420 -6.48 1.79 17.70
CA PRO A 420 -7.78 1.89 18.39
C PRO A 420 -8.05 3.29 18.95
N ILE A 421 -7.00 4.07 19.22
CA ILE A 421 -7.10 5.47 19.68
C ILE A 421 -7.65 6.39 18.58
N VAL A 422 -7.19 6.21 17.33
CA VAL A 422 -7.66 7.00 16.19
C VAL A 422 -9.13 6.68 15.89
N ALA A 423 -9.54 5.42 16.00
CA ALA A 423 -10.95 5.03 15.83
C ALA A 423 -11.87 5.67 16.88
N VAL A 424 -11.43 5.75 18.14
CA VAL A 424 -12.20 6.44 19.19
C VAL A 424 -12.27 7.94 18.93
N LEU A 425 -11.17 8.56 18.50
CA LEU A 425 -11.14 9.98 18.16
C LEU A 425 -12.08 10.30 16.98
N GLU A 426 -12.06 9.47 15.93
CA GLU A 426 -12.96 9.57 14.78
C GLU A 426 -14.43 9.43 15.18
N ALA A 427 -14.74 8.49 16.08
CA ALA A 427 -16.09 8.32 16.61
C ALA A 427 -16.56 9.55 17.40
N LEU A 428 -15.69 10.13 18.23
CA LEU A 428 -16.00 11.34 19.00
C LEU A 428 -16.23 12.56 18.09
N ILE A 429 -15.40 12.74 17.05
CA ILE A 429 -15.56 13.81 16.06
C ILE A 429 -16.88 13.61 15.30
N SER A 430 -17.14 12.40 14.82
CA SER A 430 -18.38 12.05 14.10
C SER A 430 -19.62 12.29 14.96
N PHE A 431 -19.55 11.93 16.24
CA PHE A 431 -20.61 12.22 17.22
C PHE A 431 -20.84 13.71 17.37
N ALA A 432 -19.79 14.50 17.61
CA ALA A 432 -19.91 15.95 17.78
C ALA A 432 -20.54 16.62 16.54
N VAL A 433 -20.07 16.26 15.34
CA VAL A 433 -20.58 16.79 14.08
C VAL A 433 -22.05 16.43 13.85
N LEU A 434 -22.41 15.14 13.96
CA LEU A 434 -23.79 14.69 13.77
C LEU A 434 -24.74 15.26 14.83
N PHE A 435 -24.27 15.41 16.07
CA PHE A 435 -25.06 15.98 17.14
C PHE A 435 -25.34 17.47 16.92
N VAL A 436 -24.32 18.26 16.57
CA VAL A 436 -24.48 19.68 16.25
C VAL A 436 -25.39 19.88 15.03
N LEU A 437 -25.18 19.08 13.98
CA LEU A 437 -26.01 19.14 12.78
C LEU A 437 -27.46 18.74 13.08
N GLY A 438 -27.66 17.71 13.89
CA GLY A 438 -28.99 17.29 14.32
C GLY A 438 -29.69 18.34 15.18
N LEU A 439 -28.97 19.01 16.09
CA LEU A 439 -29.48 20.13 16.86
C LEU A 439 -29.88 21.30 15.97
N LEU A 440 -29.07 21.61 14.97
CA LEU A 440 -29.36 22.66 13.99
C LEU A 440 -30.67 22.35 13.25
N VAL A 441 -30.81 21.13 12.73
CA VAL A 441 -32.04 20.69 12.04
C VAL A 441 -33.25 20.74 12.97
N LEU A 442 -33.11 20.26 14.20
CA LEU A 442 -34.17 20.25 15.20
C LEU A 442 -34.59 21.67 15.59
N ALA A 443 -33.64 22.62 15.64
CA ALA A 443 -33.90 24.03 15.93
C ALA A 443 -34.58 24.75 14.76
N LEU A 444 -34.14 24.52 13.53
CA LEU A 444 -34.72 25.19 12.36
C LEU A 444 -36.07 24.58 11.93
N PHE A 445 -36.21 23.26 12.00
CA PHE A 445 -37.33 22.53 11.39
C PHE A 445 -37.90 21.40 12.26
N PRO A 446 -38.32 21.66 13.51
CA PRO A 446 -38.78 20.61 14.43
C PRO A 446 -39.97 19.82 13.88
N ARG A 447 -40.94 20.50 13.25
CA ARG A 447 -42.14 19.87 12.66
C ARG A 447 -41.80 18.94 11.50
N ARG A 448 -40.79 19.28 10.69
CA ARG A 448 -40.36 18.45 9.55
C ARG A 448 -39.68 17.18 10.05
N LEU A 449 -38.87 17.30 11.09
CA LEU A 449 -38.19 16.17 11.71
C LEU A 449 -39.19 15.14 12.27
N GLU A 450 -40.22 15.61 12.97
CA GLU A 450 -41.26 14.75 13.53
C GLU A 450 -42.12 14.08 12.45
N ALA A 451 -42.44 14.80 11.37
CA ALA A 451 -43.11 14.21 10.22
C ALA A 451 -42.26 13.08 9.62
N VAL A 452 -40.99 13.31 9.30
CA VAL A 452 -40.09 12.28 8.74
C VAL A 452 -39.97 11.06 9.67
N ALA A 453 -39.81 11.28 10.98
CA ALA A 453 -39.77 10.20 11.97
C ALA A 453 -41.06 9.37 12.00
N SER A 454 -42.24 10.01 11.91
CA SER A 454 -43.53 9.31 11.90
C SER A 454 -43.70 8.38 10.68
N TYR A 455 -43.21 8.77 9.50
CA TYR A 455 -43.25 7.93 8.30
C TYR A 455 -42.29 6.73 8.37
N MET A 456 -41.18 6.83 9.11
CA MET A 456 -40.29 5.70 9.36
C MET A 456 -40.96 4.63 10.22
N VAL A 457 -41.70 5.04 11.26
CA VAL A 457 -42.34 4.13 12.21
C VAL A 457 -43.66 3.57 11.68
N ALA A 458 -44.48 4.40 11.04
CA ALA A 458 -45.82 4.01 10.60
C ALA A 458 -45.81 2.93 9.50
N SER A 459 -44.76 2.88 8.67
CA SER A 459 -44.66 1.89 7.59
C SER A 459 -43.22 1.66 7.12
N PRO A 460 -42.37 1.01 7.95
CA PRO A 460 -40.95 0.83 7.66
C PRO A 460 -40.69 0.12 6.33
N GLY A 461 -41.49 -0.89 5.97
CA GLY A 461 -41.36 -1.59 4.68
C GLY A 461 -41.66 -0.72 3.46
N LYS A 462 -42.66 0.16 3.56
CA LYS A 462 -43.00 1.11 2.48
C LYS A 462 -41.94 2.21 2.36
N SER A 463 -41.32 2.61 3.47
CA SER A 463 -40.20 3.55 3.48
C SER A 463 -38.93 2.91 2.91
N LEU A 464 -38.64 1.65 3.25
CA LEU A 464 -37.54 0.90 2.64
C LEU A 464 -37.72 0.77 1.12
N LEU A 465 -38.91 0.37 0.66
CA LEU A 465 -39.22 0.25 -0.78
C LEU A 465 -39.12 1.60 -1.51
N ALA A 466 -39.65 2.67 -0.92
CA ALA A 466 -39.54 4.00 -1.51
C ALA A 466 -38.08 4.48 -1.57
N GLY A 467 -37.27 4.13 -0.57
CA GLY A 467 -35.85 4.46 -0.52
C GLY A 467 -35.01 3.68 -1.52
N THR A 468 -35.27 2.38 -1.69
CA THR A 468 -34.59 1.56 -2.69
C THR A 468 -34.95 2.02 -4.09
N LEU A 469 -36.24 2.22 -4.38
CA LEU A 469 -36.70 2.70 -5.69
C LEU A 469 -36.17 4.11 -5.98
N GLY A 470 -36.17 4.98 -4.97
CA GLY A 470 -35.57 6.32 -5.06
C GLY A 470 -34.08 6.26 -5.35
N THR A 471 -33.32 5.41 -4.63
CA THR A 471 -31.87 5.27 -4.82
C THR A 471 -31.53 4.77 -6.22
N VAL A 472 -32.32 3.84 -6.77
CA VAL A 472 -32.13 3.36 -8.16
C VAL A 472 -32.56 4.40 -9.20
N ALA A 473 -33.62 5.17 -8.92
CA ALA A 473 -34.09 6.22 -9.82
C ALA A 473 -33.14 7.44 -9.86
N MET A 474 -32.35 7.67 -8.82
CA MET A 474 -31.46 8.84 -8.71
C MET A 474 -30.38 8.89 -9.80
N PRO A 475 -29.59 7.82 -10.06
CA PRO A 475 -28.64 7.81 -11.19
C PRO A 475 -29.33 8.00 -12.54
N VAL A 476 -30.49 7.38 -12.75
CA VAL A 476 -31.26 7.53 -14.00
C VAL A 476 -31.70 8.98 -14.18
N LEU A 477 -32.21 9.61 -13.11
CA LEU A 477 -32.57 11.01 -13.11
C LEU A 477 -31.35 11.91 -13.36
N LEU A 478 -30.20 11.61 -12.75
CA LEU A 478 -28.96 12.35 -12.96
C LEU A 478 -28.52 12.33 -14.43
N VAL A 479 -28.55 11.16 -15.07
CA VAL A 479 -28.23 11.01 -16.50
C VAL A 479 -29.22 11.77 -17.37
N LEU A 480 -30.52 11.61 -17.10
CA LEU A 480 -31.56 12.34 -17.84
C LEU A 480 -31.37 13.86 -17.72
N LEU A 481 -31.01 14.32 -16.53
CA LEU A 481 -30.77 15.72 -16.24
C LEU A 481 -29.51 16.23 -16.96
N ALA A 482 -28.44 15.43 -17.01
CA ALA A 482 -27.20 15.74 -17.72
C ALA A 482 -27.38 15.86 -19.24
N VAL A 483 -28.31 15.11 -19.83
CA VAL A 483 -28.62 15.19 -21.28
C VAL A 483 -29.31 16.51 -21.66
N THR A 484 -29.98 17.15 -20.70
CA THR A 484 -30.68 18.43 -20.96
C THR A 484 -29.81 19.63 -20.58
N VAL A 485 -29.75 20.65 -21.44
CA VAL A 485 -29.01 21.90 -21.17
C VAL A 485 -29.50 22.56 -19.87
N VAL A 486 -30.82 22.57 -19.65
CA VAL A 486 -31.44 23.09 -18.41
C VAL A 486 -31.10 22.18 -17.22
N GLY A 487 -31.05 20.86 -17.43
CA GLY A 487 -30.81 19.92 -16.36
C GLY A 487 -29.40 19.98 -15.80
N ILE A 488 -28.37 20.23 -16.59
CA ILE A 488 -27.01 20.41 -16.06
C ILE A 488 -27.00 21.46 -14.92
N LEU A 489 -27.80 22.52 -15.05
CA LEU A 489 -27.96 23.57 -14.01
C LEU A 489 -28.72 23.08 -12.76
N LEU A 490 -29.59 22.08 -12.90
CA LEU A 490 -30.34 21.44 -11.81
C LEU A 490 -29.56 20.33 -11.10
N ILE A 491 -28.47 19.81 -11.68
CA ILE A 491 -27.64 18.76 -11.04
C ILE A 491 -27.15 19.18 -9.64
N PRO A 492 -26.59 20.40 -9.45
CA PRO A 492 -26.18 20.86 -8.12
C PRO A 492 -27.35 20.91 -7.13
N VAL A 493 -28.53 21.33 -7.59
CA VAL A 493 -29.76 21.39 -6.77
C VAL A 493 -30.18 19.99 -6.33
N GLN A 494 -30.11 19.01 -7.24
CA GLN A 494 -30.41 17.61 -6.94
C GLN A 494 -29.45 17.04 -5.89
N ILE A 495 -28.15 17.28 -6.04
CA ILE A 495 -27.13 16.84 -5.08
C ILE A 495 -27.38 17.49 -3.72
N LEU A 496 -27.66 18.80 -3.68
CA LEU A 496 -27.96 19.50 -2.44
C LEU A 496 -29.23 18.96 -1.77
N GLY A 497 -30.26 18.66 -2.55
CA GLY A 497 -31.48 18.01 -2.07
C GLY A 497 -31.22 16.63 -1.46
N MET A 498 -30.31 15.86 -2.06
CA MET A 498 -29.91 14.55 -1.55
C MET A 498 -29.13 14.65 -0.23
N ILE A 499 -28.22 15.63 -0.11
CA ILE A 499 -27.52 15.93 1.14
C ILE A 499 -28.53 16.34 2.23
N ALA A 500 -29.44 17.27 1.91
CA ALA A 500 -30.47 17.71 2.85
C ALA A 500 -31.38 16.55 3.29
N ALA A 501 -31.74 15.66 2.36
CA ALA A 501 -32.53 14.47 2.66
C ALA A 501 -31.78 13.51 3.60
N GLY A 502 -30.50 13.23 3.34
CA GLY A 502 -29.67 12.39 4.21
C GLY A 502 -29.56 12.96 5.62
N VAL A 503 -29.27 14.26 5.73
CA VAL A 503 -29.12 14.95 7.03
C VAL A 503 -30.43 14.96 7.82
N LEU A 504 -31.56 15.33 7.18
CA LEU A 504 -32.89 15.30 7.80
C LEU A 504 -33.27 13.88 8.23
N GLY A 505 -32.99 12.91 7.36
CA GLY A 505 -33.29 11.51 7.55
C GLY A 505 -32.55 10.89 8.73
N VAL A 506 -31.22 11.02 8.76
CA VAL A 506 -30.37 10.52 9.85
C VAL A 506 -30.75 11.19 11.17
N THR A 507 -30.97 12.50 11.17
CA THR A 507 -31.39 13.23 12.39
C THR A 507 -32.73 12.72 12.92
N ALA A 508 -33.69 12.46 12.02
CA ALA A 508 -35.01 11.97 12.43
C ALA A 508 -34.92 10.56 13.01
N LEU A 509 -34.05 9.71 12.46
CA LEU A 509 -33.80 8.38 12.97
C LEU A 509 -33.14 8.41 14.35
N THR A 510 -32.04 9.16 14.50
CA THR A 510 -31.32 9.24 15.80
C THR A 510 -32.22 9.84 16.86
N PHE A 511 -32.99 10.89 16.54
CA PHE A 511 -33.95 11.47 17.45
C PHE A 511 -35.04 10.49 17.89
N HIS A 512 -35.57 9.68 16.96
CA HIS A 512 -36.56 8.66 17.27
C HIS A 512 -35.99 7.55 18.17
N VAL A 513 -34.81 7.03 17.83
CA VAL A 513 -34.10 6.01 18.64
C VAL A 513 -33.83 6.54 20.05
N GLY A 514 -33.39 7.80 20.17
CA GLY A 514 -33.18 8.44 21.46
C GLY A 514 -34.44 8.63 22.30
N ARG A 515 -35.59 8.84 21.65
CA ARG A 515 -36.91 8.92 22.30
C ARG A 515 -37.41 7.58 22.84
N ALA A 516 -37.05 6.48 22.18
CA ALA A 516 -37.43 5.13 22.56
C ALA A 516 -36.70 4.61 23.82
N LEU A 517 -35.62 5.26 24.25
CA LEU A 517 -34.88 4.85 25.44
C LEU A 517 -35.63 5.20 26.75
N PRO A 518 -35.64 4.30 27.74
CA PRO A 518 -36.27 4.53 29.04
C PRO A 518 -35.40 5.47 29.89
N VAL A 519 -35.58 6.78 29.70
CA VAL A 519 -34.94 7.83 30.51
C VAL A 519 -35.97 8.36 31.53
N PRO A 520 -35.61 8.53 32.82
CA PRO A 520 -36.51 9.10 33.82
C PRO A 520 -37.07 10.46 33.38
N GLU A 521 -38.39 10.65 33.48
CA GLU A 521 -39.14 11.85 33.04
C GLU A 521 -38.51 13.17 33.52
N ARG A 522 -37.92 13.17 34.73
CA ARG A 522 -37.28 14.34 35.35
C ARG A 522 -36.02 14.85 34.62
N ARG A 523 -35.38 14.03 33.78
CA ARG A 523 -34.18 14.40 32.99
C ARG A 523 -34.41 14.36 31.48
N ARG A 524 -35.64 14.15 31.04
CA ARG A 524 -36.02 13.88 29.65
C ARG A 524 -36.01 15.17 28.82
N THR A 525 -34.83 15.70 28.53
CA THR A 525 -34.68 16.86 27.62
C THR A 525 -34.58 16.40 26.17
N VAL A 526 -35.15 17.18 25.25
CA VAL A 526 -35.10 16.93 23.80
C VAL A 526 -33.65 16.77 23.32
N VAL A 527 -32.74 17.58 23.88
CA VAL A 527 -31.30 17.55 23.61
C VAL A 527 -30.67 16.24 24.06
N LEU A 528 -31.02 15.73 25.25
CA LEU A 528 -30.50 14.46 25.77
C LEU A 528 -30.97 13.27 24.91
N GLN A 529 -32.21 13.29 24.42
CA GLN A 529 -32.72 12.25 23.52
C GLN A 529 -31.91 12.21 22.22
N LEU A 530 -31.71 13.37 21.60
CA LEU A 530 -30.89 13.45 20.38
C LEU A 530 -29.45 12.99 20.63
N ALA A 531 -28.85 13.37 21.77
CA ALA A 531 -27.51 12.96 22.14
C ALA A 531 -27.40 11.43 22.29
N LEU A 532 -28.32 10.81 23.03
CA LEU A 532 -28.30 9.37 23.24
C LEU A 532 -28.51 8.58 21.94
N GLY A 533 -29.48 9.02 21.12
CA GLY A 533 -29.73 8.39 19.82
C GLY A 533 -28.56 8.54 18.85
N THR A 534 -27.90 9.70 18.83
CA THR A 534 -26.70 9.95 18.02
C THR A 534 -25.52 9.11 18.51
N ALA A 535 -25.33 8.98 19.83
CA ALA A 535 -24.27 8.15 20.41
C ALA A 535 -24.43 6.67 20.02
N ILE A 536 -25.64 6.12 20.13
CA ILE A 536 -25.92 4.73 19.73
C ILE A 536 -25.66 4.54 18.25
N PHE A 537 -26.13 5.47 17.40
CA PHE A 537 -25.92 5.38 15.96
C PHE A 537 -24.43 5.41 15.60
N VAL A 538 -23.65 6.32 16.18
CA VAL A 538 -22.20 6.41 15.93
C VAL A 538 -21.48 5.15 16.37
N VAL A 539 -21.80 4.61 17.55
CA VAL A 539 -21.21 3.35 18.03
C VAL A 539 -21.52 2.21 17.06
N LEU A 540 -22.78 2.06 16.64
CA LEU A 540 -23.17 1.03 15.66
C LEU A 540 -22.47 1.23 14.30
N ALA A 541 -22.32 2.48 13.87
CA ALA A 541 -21.69 2.85 12.60
C ALA A 541 -20.18 2.53 12.56
N HIS A 542 -19.51 2.50 13.72
CA HIS A 542 -18.07 2.19 13.81
C HIS A 542 -17.77 0.70 13.99
N ILE A 543 -18.80 -0.15 14.23
CA ILE A 543 -18.58 -1.60 14.28
C ILE A 543 -18.29 -2.09 12.85
N PRO A 544 -17.19 -2.80 12.59
CA PRO A 544 -16.88 -3.30 11.24
C PRO A 544 -17.98 -4.25 10.74
N PHE A 545 -18.28 -4.21 9.44
CA PHE A 545 -19.40 -4.90 8.75
C PHE A 545 -20.80 -4.45 9.18
N VAL A 546 -21.07 -4.37 10.49
CA VAL A 546 -22.34 -3.89 11.04
C VAL A 546 -22.57 -2.43 10.67
N GLY A 547 -21.53 -1.61 10.74
CA GLY A 547 -21.59 -0.19 10.39
C GLY A 547 -21.99 0.04 8.94
N ALA A 548 -21.45 -0.73 8.00
CA ALA A 548 -21.84 -0.67 6.59
C ALA A 548 -23.32 -1.04 6.40
N LEU A 549 -23.77 -2.12 7.04
CA LEU A 549 -25.16 -2.53 7.00
C LEU A 549 -26.09 -1.48 7.63
N VAL A 550 -25.69 -0.89 8.76
CA VAL A 550 -26.41 0.18 9.45
C VAL A 550 -26.49 1.42 8.56
N TRP A 551 -25.41 1.80 7.88
CA TRP A 551 -25.40 2.92 6.94
C TRP A 551 -26.34 2.68 5.75
N ILE A 552 -26.30 1.49 5.14
CA ILE A 552 -27.17 1.13 4.02
C ILE A 552 -28.63 1.12 4.47
N ALA A 553 -28.94 0.43 5.58
CA ALA A 553 -30.30 0.36 6.12
C ALA A 553 -30.82 1.76 6.50
N THR A 554 -29.98 2.56 7.15
CA THR A 554 -30.30 3.95 7.52
C THR A 554 -30.56 4.77 6.28
N TRP A 555 -29.68 4.73 5.28
CA TRP A 555 -29.86 5.45 4.02
C TRP A 555 -31.19 5.09 3.36
N LEU A 556 -31.47 3.80 3.16
CA LEU A 556 -32.69 3.36 2.48
C LEU A 556 -33.96 3.73 3.25
N ILE A 557 -33.99 3.50 4.56
CA ILE A 557 -35.18 3.79 5.38
C ILE A 557 -35.42 5.30 5.47
N THR A 558 -34.37 6.06 5.74
CA THR A 558 -34.47 7.51 5.95
C THR A 558 -34.73 8.26 4.66
N PHE A 559 -34.04 7.90 3.57
CA PHE A 559 -34.24 8.51 2.25
C PHE A 559 -35.68 8.28 1.76
N GLY A 560 -36.19 7.05 1.88
CA GLY A 560 -37.57 6.74 1.51
C GLY A 560 -38.61 7.46 2.37
N ALA A 561 -38.36 7.62 3.68
CA ALA A 561 -39.23 8.41 4.55
C ALA A 561 -39.21 9.91 4.20
N VAL A 562 -38.06 10.46 3.83
CA VAL A 562 -37.94 11.85 3.38
C VAL A 562 -38.65 12.06 2.04
N LEU A 563 -38.51 11.15 1.08
CA LEU A 563 -39.22 11.22 -0.20
C LEU A 563 -40.74 11.14 0.00
N ARG A 564 -41.21 10.19 0.82
CA ARG A 564 -42.66 10.03 1.09
C ARG A 564 -43.25 11.20 1.86
N SER A 565 -42.51 11.77 2.80
CA SER A 565 -42.95 12.96 3.54
C SER A 565 -42.78 14.27 2.76
N ARG A 566 -42.21 14.23 1.55
CA ARG A 566 -41.82 15.40 0.73
C ARG A 566 -40.99 16.39 1.54
N PHE A 567 -39.87 15.93 2.12
CA PHE A 567 -39.04 16.74 3.02
C PHE A 567 -39.80 17.26 4.26
N GLY A 568 -40.65 16.40 4.84
CA GLY A 568 -41.43 16.70 6.04
C GLY A 568 -42.55 17.74 5.84
N GLN A 569 -43.04 17.91 4.60
CA GLN A 569 -44.15 18.81 4.28
C GLN A 569 -45.54 18.16 4.47
N GLN A 570 -45.63 16.83 4.44
CA GLN A 570 -46.90 16.13 4.63
C GLN A 570 -47.20 15.85 6.10
N SER A 571 -48.45 16.07 6.51
CA SER A 571 -48.93 15.73 7.85
C SER A 571 -48.81 14.22 8.11
N PRO A 572 -48.47 13.79 9.34
CA PRO A 572 -48.35 12.39 9.69
C PRO A 572 -49.58 11.57 9.27
N PRO A 573 -49.42 10.34 8.78
CA PRO A 573 -50.56 9.47 8.52
C PRO A 573 -51.33 9.28 9.82
N VAL A 574 -52.62 9.65 9.84
CA VAL A 574 -53.51 9.43 10.97
C VAL A 574 -53.61 7.91 11.18
N LEU A 575 -53.10 7.40 12.29
CA LEU A 575 -53.41 6.04 12.71
C LEU A 575 -54.92 6.01 13.05
N PRO A 576 -55.69 5.04 12.53
CA PRO A 576 -57.09 4.88 12.92
C PRO A 576 -57.16 4.42 14.37
N THR A 577 -57.13 5.37 15.30
CA THR A 577 -57.47 5.17 16.70
C THR A 577 -58.69 6.01 17.02
N THR A 578 -59.82 5.65 16.42
CA THR A 578 -61.13 5.90 17.01
C THR A 578 -61.92 4.61 16.88
N PRO A 579 -62.26 3.92 17.99
CA PRO A 579 -63.34 2.97 17.96
C PRO A 579 -64.59 3.73 17.51
N VAL A 580 -65.28 3.20 16.50
CA VAL A 580 -66.64 3.65 16.16
C VAL A 580 -67.48 3.52 17.44
N PRO A 581 -68.13 4.57 17.96
CA PRO A 581 -69.03 4.43 19.09
C PRO A 581 -70.16 3.46 18.70
N PRO A 582 -70.57 2.53 19.60
CA PRO A 582 -71.62 1.58 19.28
C PRO A 582 -72.89 2.34 18.86
N PRO A 583 -73.63 1.85 17.84
CA PRO A 583 -74.86 2.49 17.42
C PRO A 583 -75.81 2.54 18.63
N ALA A 584 -76.33 3.75 18.91
CA ALA A 584 -77.35 3.94 19.92
C ALA A 584 -78.56 3.06 19.53
N ALA A 585 -78.86 2.06 20.36
CA ALA A 585 -80.11 1.35 20.29
C ALA A 585 -81.23 2.34 20.65
N PHE A 586 -82.08 2.64 19.68
CA PHE A 586 -83.40 3.24 19.89
C PHE A 586 -84.46 2.19 19.62
#